data_AF-A0A958CQJ1-F1
#
_entry.id   AF-A0A958CQJ1-F1
#
_cell.length_a   1.000
_cell.length_b   1.000
_cell.length_c   1.000
_cell.angle_alpha   90.00
_cell.angle_beta   90.00
_cell.angle_gamma   90.00
#
_symmetry.space_group_name_H-M   'P 1'
#
loop_
_entity.id
_entity.type
_entity.pdbx_description
1 polymer ?
#
loop_
_entity_poly.entity_id
_entity_poly.type
_entity_poly.pdbx_seq_one_letter_code
_entity_poly.pdbx_strand_id
1 'polypeptide(L)' 'MKRFTVTAGSKSNPITQQVEIPTAEGKMTPAQAREASRIAFGHTTGVTVMDKDGEGYRLNGGKARRVSNDEYGYDR' A
#
# COMPACT_ATOMS: atom_id res chain seq x y z
N MET A 1 -13.25 9.27 4.12
CA MET A 1 -11.87 9.20 3.59
C MET A 1 -11.20 7.97 4.17
N LYS A 2 -10.37 7.27 3.40
CA LYS A 2 -9.58 6.13 3.87
C LYS A 2 -8.11 6.49 3.89
N ARG A 3 -7.43 6.08 4.96
CA ARG A 3 -5.99 6.27 5.12
C ARG A 3 -5.26 4.98 4.77
N PHE A 4 -4.27 5.10 3.91
CA PHE A 4 -3.40 4.02 3.51
C PHE A 4 -1.97 4.27 3.96
N THR A 5 -1.31 3.21 4.41
CA THR A 5 0.14 3.20 4.66
C THR A 5 0.81 2.68 3.41
N VAL A 6 1.64 3.51 2.79
CA VAL A 6 2.34 3.21 1.54
C VAL A 6 3.82 3.09 1.84
N THR A 7 4.43 1.94 1.56
CA THR A 7 5.84 1.66 1.82
C THR A 7 6.57 1.31 0.53
N ALA A 8 7.69 1.97 0.26
CA ALA A 8 8.59 1.71 -0.86
C ALA A 8 10.03 1.47 -0.37
N GLY A 9 10.89 0.95 -1.24
CA GLY A 9 12.29 0.71 -0.92
C GLY A 9 12.62 -0.74 -0.54
N SER A 10 13.84 -0.96 -0.06
CA SER A 10 14.30 -2.29 0.35
C SER A 10 13.90 -2.59 1.79
N LYS A 11 13.92 -3.87 2.18
CA LYS A 11 13.67 -4.27 3.58
C LYS A 11 14.62 -3.59 4.57
N SER A 12 15.84 -3.26 4.13
CA SER A 12 16.87 -2.63 4.96
C SER A 12 16.70 -1.12 5.12
N ASN A 13 15.93 -0.47 4.24
CA ASN A 13 15.65 0.95 4.33
C ASN A 13 14.27 1.27 3.73
N PRO A 14 13.18 0.90 4.42
CA PRO A 14 11.84 1.17 3.94
C PRO A 14 11.49 2.66 4.12
N ILE A 15 10.93 3.27 3.09
CA ILE A 15 10.34 4.61 3.16
C ILE A 15 8.83 4.43 3.23
N THR A 16 8.22 4.97 4.29
CA THR A 16 6.77 4.86 4.51
C THR A 16 6.12 6.24 4.50
N GLN A 17 4.97 6.34 3.83
CA GLN A 17 4.14 7.54 3.78
C GLN A 17 2.68 7.19 4.05
N GLN A 18 1.93 8.14 4.63
CA GLN A 18 0.48 8.01 4.81
C GLN A 18 -0.22 8.83 3.75
N VAL A 19 -1.21 8.22 3.08
CA VAL A 19 -2.03 8.89 2.06
C VAL A 19 -3.50 8.73 2.41
N GLU A 20 -4.25 9.81 2.29
CA GLU A 20 -5.71 9.79 2.46
C GLU A 20 -6.39 9.92 1.09
N ILE A 21 -7.26 8.96 0.77
CA ILE A 21 -8.03 8.96 -0.47
C ILE A 21 -9.52 9.02 -0.13
N PRO A 22 -10.29 9.92 -0.76
CA PRO A 22 -11.74 9.93 -0.64
C PRO A 22 -12.34 8.76 -1.43
N THR A 23 -12.49 7.61 -0.77
CA THR A 23 -13.14 6.42 -1.35
C THR A 23 -14.43 6.06 -0.62
N ALA A 24 -15.29 5.31 -1.30
CA ALA A 24 -16.41 4.62 -0.67
C ALA A 24 -15.91 3.61 0.38
N GLU A 25 -16.74 3.32 1.37
CA GLU A 25 -16.48 2.28 2.37
C GLU A 25 -16.40 0.89 1.72
N GLY A 26 -15.59 -0.01 2.27
CA GLY A 26 -15.41 -1.36 1.73
C GLY A 26 -13.96 -1.84 1.79
N LYS A 27 -13.69 -3.00 1.19
CA LYS A 27 -12.32 -3.56 1.13
C LYS A 27 -11.46 -2.77 0.16
N MET A 28 -10.16 -2.68 0.44
CA MET A 28 -9.22 -2.06 -0.48
C MET A 28 -9.20 -2.79 -1.83
N THR A 29 -9.22 -2.03 -2.91
CA THR A 29 -9.10 -2.54 -4.28
C THR A 29 -7.69 -2.32 -4.83
N PRO A 30 -7.25 -3.10 -5.83
CA PRO A 30 -5.98 -2.85 -6.54
C PRO A 30 -5.89 -1.45 -7.16
N ALA A 31 -7.02 -0.87 -7.57
CA ALA A 31 -7.06 0.47 -8.14
C ALA A 31 -6.72 1.52 -7.08
N GLN A 32 -7.31 1.41 -5.88
CA GLN A 32 -7.01 2.29 -4.75
C GLN A 32 -5.54 2.17 -4.30
N ALA A 33 -4.99 0.96 -4.27
CA ALA A 33 -3.57 0.76 -3.96
C ALA A 33 -2.66 1.48 -4.98
N ARG A 34 -2.96 1.38 -6.28
CA ARG A 34 -2.20 2.08 -7.33
C ARG A 34 -2.31 3.59 -7.20
N GLU A 35 -3.49 4.10 -6.87
CA GLU A 35 -3.72 5.52 -6.64
C GLU A 35 -2.91 6.03 -5.44
N ALA A 36 -2.98 5.34 -4.30
CA ALA A 36 -2.21 5.68 -3.10
C ALA A 36 -0.69 5.67 -3.37
N SER A 37 -0.22 4.66 -4.09
CA SER A 37 1.18 4.55 -4.49
C SER A 37 1.63 5.69 -5.39
N ARG A 38 0.79 6.11 -6.36
CA ARG A 38 1.09 7.25 -7.23
C ARG A 38 1.11 8.57 -6.47
N ILE A 39 0.19 8.76 -5.52
CA ILE A 39 0.15 9.95 -4.68
C ILE A 39 1.39 10.03 -3.78
N ALA A 40 1.79 8.92 -3.15
CA ALA A 40 2.94 8.89 -2.24
C ALA A 40 4.31 8.99 -2.95
N PHE A 41 4.49 8.23 -4.02
CA PHE A 41 5.83 8.01 -4.62
C PHE A 41 5.91 8.33 -6.11
N GLY A 42 4.81 8.67 -6.78
CA GLY A 42 4.79 8.91 -8.23
C GLY A 42 4.97 7.66 -9.10
N HIS A 43 5.20 6.48 -8.49
CA HIS A 43 5.34 5.20 -9.18
C HIS A 43 4.58 4.08 -8.44
N THR A 44 4.42 2.93 -9.11
CA THR A 44 3.74 1.74 -8.54
C THR A 44 4.64 0.51 -8.44
N THR A 45 5.85 0.53 -8.97
CA THR A 45 6.74 -0.64 -8.90
C THR A 45 7.46 -0.70 -7.57
N GLY A 46 7.42 -1.87 -6.90
CA GLY A 46 8.14 -2.09 -5.65
C GLY A 46 7.51 -1.43 -4.43
N VAL A 47 6.21 -1.16 -4.49
CA VAL A 47 5.47 -0.46 -3.43
C VAL A 47 4.48 -1.41 -2.77
N THR A 48 4.38 -1.37 -1.45
CA THR A 48 3.35 -2.07 -0.67
C THR A 48 2.38 -1.04 -0.11
N VAL A 49 1.09 -1.28 -0.25
CA VAL A 49 0.02 -0.41 0.29
C VAL A 49 -0.84 -1.21 1.25
N MET A 50 -1.03 -0.71 2.46
CA MET A 50 -1.79 -1.35 3.53
C MET A 50 -2.92 -0.44 4.03
N ASP A 51 -4.07 -1.03 4.32
CA ASP A 51 -5.16 -0.37 5.05
C ASP A 51 -4.91 -0.51 6.56
N LYS A 52 -5.64 0.27 7.36
CA LYS A 52 -5.66 0.16 8.82
C LYS A 52 -6.07 -1.24 9.32
N ASP A 53 -6.84 -1.96 8.51
CA ASP A 53 -7.38 -3.28 8.82
C ASP A 53 -6.38 -4.42 8.54
N GLY A 54 -5.15 -4.09 8.11
CA GLY A 54 -4.09 -5.08 7.89
C GLY A 54 -4.17 -5.82 6.56
N GLU A 55 -5.10 -5.44 5.67
CA GLU A 55 -5.17 -5.92 4.29
C GLU A 55 -4.48 -4.92 3.35
N GLY A 56 -3.85 -5.41 2.29
CA GLY A 56 -3.11 -4.57 1.37
C GLY A 56 -2.78 -5.20 0.03
N TYR A 57 -2.03 -4.45 -0.78
CA TYR A 57 -1.47 -4.92 -2.04
C TYR A 57 0.00 -4.55 -2.19
N ARG A 58 0.80 -5.51 -2.63
CA ARG A 58 2.12 -5.27 -3.20
C ARG A 58 2.00 -5.03 -4.70
N LEU A 59 2.50 -3.89 -5.14
CA LEU A 59 2.50 -3.46 -6.52
C LEU A 59 3.87 -3.72 -7.16
N ASN A 60 3.86 -4.33 -8.35
CA ASN A 60 5.07 -4.62 -9.10
C ASN A 60 4.78 -4.59 -10.61
N GLY A 61 5.22 -3.53 -11.30
CA GLY A 61 5.16 -3.43 -12.76
C GLY A 61 3.79 -3.78 -13.36
N GLY A 62 2.74 -3.05 -12.96
CA GLY A 62 1.37 -3.26 -13.45
C GLY A 62 0.58 -4.36 -12.73
N LYS A 63 1.23 -5.28 -12.02
CA LYS A 63 0.57 -6.29 -11.18
C LYS A 63 0.32 -5.78 -9.77
N ALA A 64 -0.75 -6.25 -9.16
CA ALA A 64 -1.10 -6.02 -7.76
C ALA A 64 -1.37 -7.38 -7.11
N ARG A 65 -0.53 -7.77 -6.15
CA ARG A 65 -0.71 -8.99 -5.36
C ARG A 65 -1.27 -8.61 -4.00
N ARG A 66 -2.36 -9.26 -3.58
CA ARG A 66 -2.91 -9.06 -2.25
C ARG A 66 -1.93 -9.57 -1.19
N VAL A 67 -1.80 -8.82 -0.11
CA VAL A 67 -0.95 -9.13 1.05
C VAL A 67 -1.72 -8.83 2.32
N SER A 68 -1.42 -9.54 3.39
CA SER A 68 -1.96 -9.27 4.73
C SER A 68 -0.82 -9.00 5.71
N ASN A 69 -1.15 -8.39 6.84
CA ASN A 69 -0.18 -8.02 7.87
C ASN A 69 0.59 -9.24 8.43
N ASP A 70 -0.05 -10.43 8.47
CA ASP A 70 0.61 -11.70 8.79
C ASP A 70 1.75 -12.07 7.81
N GLU A 71 1.67 -11.62 6.55
CA GLU A 71 2.67 -11.92 5.51
C GLU A 71 3.82 -10.88 5.49
N TYR A 72 3.60 -9.71 6.09
CA TYR A 72 4.55 -8.60 6.22
C TYR A 72 4.68 -8.20 7.69
N GLY A 73 5.18 -9.12 8.51
CA GLY A 73 5.68 -8.81 9.86
C GLY A 73 6.78 -7.75 9.79
N TYR A 74 6.39 -6.49 9.71
CA TYR A 74 7.12 -5.42 10.35
C TYR A 74 6.74 -5.53 11.83
N ASP A 75 7.46 -6.41 12.54
CA ASP A 75 7.52 -6.42 13.99
C ASP A 75 7.70 -4.96 14.44
N ARG A 76 6.79 -4.50 15.30
CA ARG A 76 6.83 -3.16 15.89
C ARG A 76 8.06 -2.97 16.76
#